data_AF-A0A7W0G7P7-F1
#
_entry.id   AF-A0A7W0G7P7-F1
#
_cell.length_a   1.000
_cell.length_b   1.000
_cell.length_c   1.000
_cell.angle_alpha   90.00
_cell.angle_beta   90.00
_cell.angle_gamma   90.00
#
_symmetry.space_group_name_H-M   'P 1'
#
loop_
_entity.id
_entity.type
_entity.pdbx_description
1 polymer ?
#
loop_
_entity_poly.entity_id
_entity_poly.type
_entity_poly.pdbx_seq_one_letter_code
_entity_poly.pdbx_strand_id
1 'polypeptide(L)' 'AHNVRSPAEVDAVLAEAEAAGAEVRRPGAATFWGGYSGVFADPDGHAWEVAHNQGWQLADDGSVSLA' A
#
# COMPACT_ATOMS: atom_id res chain seq x y z
N ALA A 1 -1.32 -7.19 -3.10
CA ALA A 1 -1.16 -5.94 -2.33
C ALA A 1 0.11 -6.02 -1.51
N HIS A 2 0.83 -4.92 -1.38
CA HIS A 2 1.95 -4.74 -0.45
C HIS A 2 1.38 -4.18 0.86
N ASN A 3 1.42 -4.96 1.94
CA ASN A 3 0.90 -4.53 3.24
C ASN A 3 1.98 -3.86 4.07
N VAL A 4 1.63 -2.75 4.70
CA VAL A 4 2.51 -1.93 5.54
C VAL A 4 1.93 -1.74 6.94
N ARG A 5 2.76 -1.31 7.88
CA ARG A 5 2.46 -1.31 9.31
C ARG A 5 1.70 -0.05 9.76
N SER A 6 1.61 0.98 8.92
CA SER A 6 0.85 2.19 9.23
C SER A 6 0.29 2.90 7.98
N PRO A 7 -0.74 3.76 8.11
CA PRO A 7 -1.19 4.62 7.02
C PRO A 7 -0.09 5.53 6.46
N ALA A 8 0.80 6.03 7.32
CA ALA A 8 1.91 6.88 6.89
C ALA A 8 2.91 6.13 5.99
N GLU A 9 3.13 4.84 6.24
CA GLU A 9 3.94 3.99 5.36
C GLU A 9 3.29 3.81 3.98
N VAL A 10 1.95 3.85 3.88
CA VAL A 10 1.28 3.82 2.56
C VAL A 10 1.66 5.03 1.74
N ASP A 11 1.55 6.23 2.33
CA ASP A 11 1.90 7.47 1.64
C ASP A 11 3.39 7.54 1.30
N ALA A 12 4.26 7.04 2.19
CA ALA A 12 5.70 6.98 1.97
C ALA A 12 6.06 6.09 0.77
N VAL A 13 5.48 4.89 0.68
CA VAL A 13 5.74 3.97 -0.45
C VAL A 13 5.18 4.53 -1.76
N LEU A 14 4.02 5.20 -1.75
CA LEU A 14 3.48 5.86 -2.96
C LEU A 14 4.41 6.97 -3.46
N ALA A 15 4.94 7.79 -2.55
CA ALA A 15 5.89 8.84 -2.90
C ALA A 15 7.22 8.27 -3.42
N GLU A 16 7.71 7.18 -2.83
CA GLU A 16 8.90 6.47 -3.33
C GLU A 16 8.67 5.89 -4.73
N ALA A 17 7.51 5.27 -4.96
CA ALA A 17 7.14 4.74 -6.27
C ALA A 17 7.07 5.86 -7.33
N GLU A 18 6.43 6.99 -7.01
CA GLU A 18 6.37 8.16 -7.89
C GLU A 18 7.77 8.69 -8.22
N ALA A 19 8.65 8.82 -7.21
CA ALA A 19 10.03 9.24 -7.41
C ALA A 19 10.84 8.26 -8.28
N ALA A 20 10.46 6.97 -8.28
CA ALA A 20 11.04 5.93 -9.13
C ALA A 20 10.44 5.86 -10.56
N GLY A 21 9.48 6.73 -10.88
CA GLY A 21 8.85 6.81 -12.20
C GLY A 21 7.54 6.05 -12.34
N ALA A 22 6.97 5.55 -11.25
CA ALA A 22 5.61 5.04 -11.25
C ALA A 22 4.58 6.18 -11.33
N GLU A 23 3.37 5.86 -11.79
CA GLU A 23 2.23 6.78 -11.81
C GLU A 23 1.30 6.51 -10.62
N VAL A 24 1.10 7.49 -9.73
CA VAL A 24 0.12 7.36 -8.64
C VAL A 24 -1.30 7.47 -9.19
N ARG A 25 -1.95 6.32 -9.41
CA ARG A 25 -3.32 6.21 -9.94
C ARG A 25 -4.38 6.57 -8.89
N ARG A 26 -4.09 6.31 -7.61
CA ARG A 26 -4.97 6.64 -6.49
C ARG A 26 -4.11 6.97 -5.27
N PRO A 27 -4.21 8.20 -4.73
CA PRO A 27 -3.49 8.56 -3.51
C PRO A 27 -3.96 7.71 -2.33
N GLY A 28 -3.16 7.69 -1.26
CA GLY A 28 -3.54 7.08 0.01
C GLY A 28 -4.86 7.68 0.52
N ALA A 29 -5.80 6.82 0.88
CA ALA A 29 -7.07 7.23 1.45
C ALA A 29 -7.65 6.13 2.35
N ALA A 30 -8.50 6.54 3.29
CA ALA A 30 -9.30 5.61 4.08
C ALA A 30 -10.21 4.77 3.17
N THR A 31 -10.36 3.49 3.49
CA THR A 31 -11.11 2.53 2.70
C THR A 31 -12.41 2.12 3.40
N PHE A 32 -13.39 1.62 2.64
CA PHE A 32 -14.69 1.22 3.18
C PHE A 32 -14.60 0.03 4.17
N TRP A 33 -13.53 -0.76 4.10
CA TRP A 33 -13.26 -1.90 4.96
C TRP A 33 -12.45 -1.53 6.22
N GLY A 34 -12.23 -0.23 6.46
CA GLY A 34 -11.66 0.25 7.72
C GLY A 34 -10.13 0.35 7.78
N GLY A 35 -9.44 0.32 6.65
CA GLY A 35 -8.00 0.61 6.60
C GLY A 35 -7.67 1.80 5.71
N TYR A 36 -6.44 1.82 5.20
CA TYR A 36 -5.92 2.92 4.39
C TYR A 36 -5.13 2.34 3.22
N SER A 37 -5.45 2.72 1.99
CA SER A 37 -4.74 2.21 0.81
C SER A 37 -4.63 3.23 -0.31
N GLY A 38 -3.62 3.03 -1.16
CA GLY A 38 -3.44 3.74 -2.43
C GLY A 38 -2.90 2.80 -3.50
N VAL A 39 -2.88 3.28 -4.74
CA VAL A 39 -2.47 2.50 -5.92
C VAL A 39 -1.55 3.32 -6.79
N PHE A 40 -0.46 2.70 -7.23
CA PHE A 40 0.37 3.19 -8.30
C PHE A 40 0.41 2.19 -9.46
N ALA A 41 0.74 2.65 -10.66
CA ALA A 41 1.12 1.81 -11.78
C ALA A 41 2.63 1.91 -11.99
N ASP A 42 3.33 0.78 -12.06
CA ASP A 42 4.77 0.77 -12.36
C ASP A 42 5.03 1.26 -13.80
N PRO A 43 6.31 1.49 -14.20
CA PRO A 43 6.62 2.01 -15.54
C PRO A 43 6.13 1.13 -16.70
N ASP A 44 5.89 -0.16 -16.45
CA ASP A 44 5.32 -1.09 -17.43
C ASP A 44 3.78 -1.11 -17.40
N GLY A 45 3.17 -0.36 -16.49
CA GLY A 45 1.73 -0.17 -16.36
C GLY A 45 1.04 -1.18 -15.43
N HIS A 46 1.77 -2.02 -14.69
CA HIS A 46 1.15 -2.94 -13.74
C HIS A 46 0.70 -2.20 -12.48
N ALA A 47 -0.54 -2.43 -12.07
CA ALA A 47 -1.10 -1.79 -10.88
C ALA A 47 -0.66 -2.52 -9.60
N TRP A 48 -0.17 -1.74 -8.64
CA TRP A 48 0.22 -2.18 -7.30
C TRP A 48 -0.62 -1.44 -6.27
N GLU A 49 -1.24 -2.20 -5.36
CA GLU A 49 -1.88 -1.64 -4.17
C GLU A 49 -0.92 -1.68 -2.98
N VAL A 50 -0.79 -0.55 -2.29
CA VAL A 50 -0.16 -0.45 -0.97
C VAL A 50 -1.24 -0.22 0.06
N ALA A 51 -1.28 -1.06 1.10
CA ALA A 51 -2.37 -1.06 2.07
C ALA A 51 -1.88 -1.19 3.51
N HIS A 52 -2.52 -0.46 4.41
CA HIS A 52 -2.49 -0.71 5.84
C HIS A 52 -3.85 -1.30 6.25
N ASN A 53 -3.84 -2.55 6.69
CA ASN A 53 -5.02 -3.27 7.14
C ASN A 53 -4.87 -3.68 8.62
N GLN A 54 -5.67 -3.07 9.50
CA GLN A 54 -5.64 -3.34 10.94
C GLN A 54 -6.13 -4.75 11.31
N GLY A 55 -6.88 -5.41 10.41
CA GLY A 55 -7.39 -6.77 10.63
C GLY A 55 -6.42 -7.88 10.23
N TRP A 56 -5.32 -7.56 9.56
CA TRP A 56 -4.31 -8.54 9.15
C TRP A 56 -3.08 -8.40 10.03
N GLN A 57 -2.56 -9.52 10.53
CA GLN A 57 -1.28 -9.49 11.23
C GLN A 57 -0.15 -9.57 10.21
N LEU A 58 0.71 -8.56 10.23
CA LEU A 58 1.95 -8.53 9.46
C LEU A 58 3.11 -8.80 10.42
N ALA A 59 3.67 -10.01 10.33
CA ALA A 59 4.82 -10.39 11.15
C ALA A 59 6.10 -9.66 10.71
N ASP A 60 7.15 -9.74 11.53
CA ASP A 60 8.43 -9.08 11.25
C ASP A 60 9.10 -9.62 9.99
N ASP A 61 8.87 -10.88 9.65
CA ASP A 61 9.37 -11.53 8.42
C ASP A 61 8.54 -11.20 7.17
N GLY A 62 7.50 -10.38 7.31
CA GLY A 62 6.61 -9.98 6.21
C GLY A 62 5.50 -11.00 5.91
N SER A 63 5.40 -12.10 6.66
CA SER A 63 4.27 -13.01 6.54
C SER A 63 2.97 -12.34 6.97
N VAL A 64 1.91 -12.62 6.22
CA VAL A 64 0.56 -12.09 6.46
C VAL A 64 -0.33 -13.25 6.90
N SER A 65 -0.96 -13.13 8.06
CA SER A 65 -1.99 -14.07 8.52
C SER A 65 -3.35 -13.39 8.62
N LEU A 66 -4.38 -14.17 8.28
CA LEU A 66 -5.78 -13.81 8.49
C LEU A 66 -6.18 -14.37 9.85
N ALA A 67 -6.72 -13.51 10.71
CA ALA A 67 -7.33 -13.95 11.98
C ALA A 67 -8.67 -14.68 11.72
#